data_AF-A0A9E0LER2-F1
#
_entry.id   AF-A0A9E0LER2-F1
#
_cell.length_a   1.000
_cell.length_b   1.000
_cell.length_c   1.000
_cell.angle_alpha   90.00
_cell.angle_beta   90.00
_cell.angle_gamma   90.00
#
_symmetry.space_group_name_H-M   'P 1'
#
loop_
_entity.id
_entity.type
_entity.pdbx_description
1 polymer ?
#
loop_
_entity_poly.entity_id
_entity_poly.type
_entity_poly.pdbx_seq_one_letter_code
_entity_poly.pdbx_strand_id
1 'polypeptide(L)'
;MRAASDGSVDLKQTIIDNYRSQSQNVRPDYLAYLTQKSLAYSDRVAQTEISAEQVRAAIDQGTMALVDRIFALLEPYTQEINRINRVKELHLSCVAPTRSCEAIELDRQRQPSKSTCYYRSRFSTSKLSLVVRGLQGKIEFFIFAADRVMGLSNEEACHQPLMVFEAEIGLTGNIELNSERNPHRTIESNFQSQPQLSWSVEGKPLSADRFERYTLLALEHLIDRSHEELD
;
A
#
# COMPACT_ATOMS: atom_id res chain seq x y z
N MET A 1 24.35 -3.44 -1.15
CA MET A 1 23.38 -4.48 -0.74
C MET A 1 23.09 -5.34 -1.95
N ARG A 2 23.62 -6.57 -1.99
CA ARG A 2 23.46 -7.49 -3.13
C ARG A 2 22.19 -8.30 -2.95
N ALA A 3 21.41 -8.40 -4.02
CA ALA A 3 20.26 -9.26 -4.15
C ALA A 3 20.67 -10.72 -3.90
N ALA A 4 20.08 -11.36 -2.90
CA ALA A 4 20.15 -12.80 -2.71
C ALA A 4 19.01 -13.44 -3.52
N SER A 5 19.19 -13.61 -4.83
CA SER A 5 18.18 -14.21 -5.71
C SER A 5 18.70 -15.33 -6.62
N ASP A 6 19.98 -15.72 -6.50
CA ASP A 6 20.62 -16.62 -7.49
C ASP A 6 20.76 -18.09 -7.04
N GLY A 7 20.66 -18.38 -5.73
CA GLY A 7 20.90 -19.73 -5.20
C GLY A 7 19.79 -20.75 -5.43
N SER A 8 18.54 -20.31 -5.67
CA SER A 8 17.38 -21.20 -5.83
C SER A 8 17.37 -21.93 -7.17
N VAL A 9 17.81 -21.27 -8.24
CA VAL A 9 17.90 -21.86 -9.59
C VAL A 9 19.02 -22.90 -9.64
N ASP A 10 20.15 -22.60 -9.00
CA ASP A 10 21.34 -23.46 -8.95
C ASP A 10 21.09 -24.75 -8.12
N LEU A 11 20.40 -24.62 -6.97
CA LEU A 11 19.99 -25.77 -6.15
C LEU A 11 18.99 -26.68 -6.88
N LYS A 12 18.02 -26.12 -7.60
CA LYS A 12 17.04 -26.90 -8.38
C LYS A 12 17.73 -27.72 -9.48
N GLN A 13 18.66 -27.10 -10.20
CA GLN A 13 19.43 -27.76 -11.25
C GLN A 13 20.31 -28.88 -10.66
N THR A 14 20.96 -28.60 -9.52
CA THR A 14 21.80 -29.57 -8.79
C THR A 14 21.00 -30.77 -8.26
N ILE A 15 19.76 -30.57 -7.82
CA ILE A 15 18.87 -31.67 -7.37
C ILE A 15 18.48 -32.56 -8.56
N ILE A 16 18.18 -31.96 -9.72
CA ILE A 16 17.81 -32.69 -10.94
C ILE A 16 19.00 -33.51 -11.46
N ASP A 17 20.20 -32.93 -11.45
CA ASP A 17 21.41 -33.61 -11.93
C ASP A 17 21.86 -34.73 -10.97
N ASN A 18 21.67 -34.55 -9.65
CA ASN A 18 21.82 -35.64 -8.68
C ASN A 18 20.80 -36.77 -8.90
N TYR A 19 19.55 -36.44 -9.19
CA TYR A 19 18.53 -37.45 -9.44
C TYR A 19 18.81 -38.24 -10.72
N ARG A 20 19.25 -37.56 -11.79
CA ARG A 20 19.68 -38.17 -13.06
C ARG A 20 20.84 -39.14 -12.90
N SER A 21 21.81 -38.82 -12.04
CA SER A 21 22.97 -39.69 -11.79
C SER A 21 22.65 -40.93 -10.96
N GLN A 22 21.56 -40.92 -10.18
CA GLN A 22 21.16 -42.05 -9.32
C GLN A 22 20.08 -42.95 -9.95
N SER A 23 19.33 -42.49 -10.95
CA SER A 23 18.20 -43.25 -11.51
C SER A 23 18.61 -44.18 -12.68
N GLN A 24 18.71 -45.49 -12.44
CA GLN A 24 19.09 -46.48 -13.47
C GLN A 24 17.90 -47.06 -14.30
N ASN A 25 16.64 -46.84 -13.89
CA ASN A 25 15.46 -47.50 -14.50
C ASN A 25 14.35 -46.53 -14.98
N VAL A 26 14.66 -45.24 -15.18
CA VAL A 26 13.65 -44.25 -15.57
C VAL A 26 13.73 -43.98 -17.08
N ARG A 27 12.59 -43.99 -17.76
CA ARG A 27 12.48 -43.66 -19.19
C ARG A 27 12.97 -42.21 -19.40
N PRO A 28 14.05 -41.99 -20.17
CA PRO A 28 14.70 -40.68 -20.28
C PRO A 28 13.76 -39.62 -20.86
N ASP A 29 12.93 -39.98 -21.84
CA ASP A 29 11.97 -39.08 -22.48
C ASP A 29 10.89 -38.59 -21.52
N TYR A 30 10.44 -39.45 -20.61
CA TYR A 30 9.43 -39.10 -19.62
C TYR A 30 9.99 -38.21 -18.51
N LEU A 31 11.26 -38.44 -18.12
CA LEU A 31 11.97 -37.58 -17.18
C LEU A 31 12.23 -36.19 -17.78
N ALA A 32 12.58 -36.12 -19.07
CA ALA A 32 12.71 -34.85 -19.80
C ALA A 32 11.37 -34.08 -19.83
N TYR A 33 10.26 -34.77 -20.13
CA TYR A 33 8.92 -34.18 -20.08
C TYR A 33 8.54 -33.65 -18.70
N LEU A 34 8.78 -34.42 -17.63
CA LEU A 34 8.49 -33.98 -16.26
C LEU A 34 9.36 -32.79 -15.85
N THR A 35 10.64 -32.79 -16.23
CA THR A 35 11.57 -31.68 -15.96
C THR A 35 11.10 -30.39 -16.65
N GLN A 36 10.71 -30.49 -17.92
CA GLN A 36 10.17 -29.36 -18.67
C GLN A 36 8.88 -28.84 -18.03
N LYS A 37 8.00 -29.73 -17.58
CA LYS A 37 6.75 -29.35 -16.91
C LYS A 37 6.99 -28.69 -15.55
N SER A 38 7.98 -29.16 -14.77
CA SER A 38 8.34 -28.55 -13.48
C SER A 38 9.01 -27.18 -13.64
N LEU A 39 9.87 -27.02 -14.66
CA LEU A 39 10.47 -25.73 -15.00
C LEU A 39 9.39 -24.73 -15.41
N ALA A 40 8.52 -25.10 -16.34
CA ALA A 40 7.40 -24.26 -16.78
C ALA A 40 6.45 -23.89 -15.62
N TYR A 41 6.25 -24.79 -14.65
CA TYR A 41 5.49 -24.48 -13.44
C TYR A 41 6.24 -23.48 -12.55
N SER A 42 7.53 -23.69 -12.30
CA SER A 42 8.36 -22.77 -11.50
C SER A 42 8.40 -21.37 -12.11
N ASP A 43 8.52 -21.27 -13.44
CA ASP A 43 8.53 -19.99 -14.15
C ASP A 43 7.17 -19.28 -14.02
N ARG A 44 6.05 -20.02 -14.10
CA ARG A 44 4.71 -19.46 -13.86
C ARG A 44 4.53 -18.95 -12.44
N VAL A 45 5.03 -19.69 -11.45
CA VAL A 45 4.98 -19.28 -10.04
C VAL A 45 5.81 -18.01 -9.84
N ALA A 46 7.05 -17.98 -10.33
CA ALA A 46 7.92 -16.81 -10.25
C ALA A 46 7.30 -15.59 -10.94
N GLN A 47 6.69 -15.77 -12.11
CA GLN A 47 6.01 -14.68 -12.82
C GLN A 47 4.80 -14.14 -12.05
N THR A 48 4.07 -15.03 -11.36
CA THR A 48 2.93 -14.64 -10.52
C THR A 48 3.40 -13.86 -9.29
N GLU A 49 4.50 -14.29 -8.66
CA GLU A 49 5.11 -13.60 -7.51
C GLU A 49 5.61 -12.19 -7.89
N ILE A 50 6.29 -12.06 -9.04
CA ILE A 50 6.76 -10.77 -9.55
C ILE A 50 5.57 -9.84 -9.82
N SER A 51 4.51 -10.35 -10.44
CA SER A 51 3.31 -9.56 -10.71
C SER A 51 2.60 -9.11 -9.42
N ALA A 52 2.50 -9.99 -8.42
CA ALA A 52 1.92 -9.66 -7.13
C ALA A 52 2.74 -8.59 -6.39
N GLU A 53 4.07 -8.67 -6.44
CA GLU A 53 4.95 -7.67 -5.83
C GLU A 53 4.84 -6.31 -6.54
N GLN A 54 4.72 -6.29 -7.86
CA GLN A 54 4.48 -5.06 -8.63
C GLN A 54 3.16 -4.39 -8.25
N VAL A 55 2.09 -5.18 -8.10
CA VAL A 55 0.78 -4.66 -7.67
C VAL A 55 0.88 -4.08 -6.27
N ARG A 56 1.53 -4.80 -5.34
CA ARG A 56 1.74 -4.32 -3.97
C ARG A 56 2.54 -3.02 -3.92
N ALA A 57 3.64 -2.95 -4.67
CA ALA A 57 4.47 -1.74 -4.75
C ALA A 57 3.68 -0.56 -5.31
N ALA A 58 2.82 -0.77 -6.31
CA ALA A 58 1.95 0.27 -6.85
C ALA A 58 0.95 0.78 -5.79
N ILE A 59 0.31 -0.12 -5.03
CA ILE A 59 -0.59 0.25 -3.94
C ILE A 59 0.14 1.08 -2.88
N ASP A 60 1.33 0.64 -2.45
CA ASP A 60 2.11 1.32 -1.43
C ASP A 60 2.52 2.73 -1.90
N GLN A 61 2.98 2.85 -3.15
CA GLN A 61 3.31 4.13 -3.76
C GLN A 61 2.08 5.04 -3.87
N GLY A 62 0.93 4.50 -4.31
CA GLY A 62 -0.32 5.25 -4.41
C GLY A 62 -0.80 5.74 -3.04
N THR A 63 -0.70 4.89 -2.02
CA THR A 63 -1.07 5.22 -0.64
C THR A 63 -0.20 6.37 -0.12
N MET A 64 1.12 6.27 -0.28
CA MET A 64 2.06 7.32 0.11
C MET A 64 1.74 8.64 -0.58
N ALA A 65 1.58 8.62 -1.91
CA ALA A 65 1.29 9.81 -2.70
C ALA A 65 -0.03 10.49 -2.30
N LEU A 66 -1.06 9.72 -1.95
CA LEU A 66 -2.34 10.28 -1.53
C LEU A 66 -2.27 10.85 -0.10
N VAL A 67 -1.54 10.24 0.82
CA VAL A 67 -1.26 10.82 2.14
C VAL A 67 -0.47 12.13 2.03
N ASP A 68 0.55 12.17 1.16
CA ASP A 68 1.30 13.40 0.86
C ASP A 68 0.40 14.49 0.30
N ARG A 69 -0.52 14.13 -0.60
CA ARG A 69 -1.49 15.06 -1.17
C ARG A 69 -2.48 15.59 -0.12
N ILE A 70 -2.95 14.74 0.80
CA ILE A 70 -3.79 15.16 1.93
C ILE A 70 -3.03 16.18 2.79
N PHE A 71 -1.76 15.90 3.09
CA PHE A 71 -0.95 16.81 3.89
C PHE A 71 -0.74 18.16 3.20
N ALA A 72 -0.34 18.13 1.92
CA ALA A 72 -0.13 19.33 1.12
C ALA A 72 -1.41 20.17 0.96
N LEU A 73 -2.59 19.53 0.98
CA LEU A 73 -3.87 20.24 1.00
C LEU A 73 -4.12 20.92 2.34
N LEU A 74 -3.95 20.21 3.47
CA LEU A 74 -4.34 20.70 4.80
C LEU A 74 -3.33 21.64 5.47
N GLU A 75 -2.04 21.53 5.15
CA GLU A 75 -0.98 22.34 5.75
C GLU A 75 -1.20 23.86 5.56
N PRO A 76 -1.52 24.37 4.35
CA PRO A 76 -1.81 25.79 4.16
C PRO A 76 -3.01 26.28 4.98
N TYR A 77 -4.08 25.49 5.10
CA TYR A 77 -5.24 25.85 5.94
C TYR A 77 -4.85 25.92 7.41
N THR A 78 -4.04 24.97 7.87
CA THR A 78 -3.51 24.97 9.23
C THR A 78 -2.73 26.25 9.54
N GLN A 79 -1.88 26.70 8.61
CA GLN A 79 -1.12 27.95 8.74
C GLN A 79 -2.03 29.18 8.75
N GLU A 80 -3.04 29.22 7.88
CA GLU A 80 -3.97 30.35 7.80
C GLU A 80 -4.86 30.45 9.04
N ILE A 81 -5.35 29.32 9.56
CA ILE A 81 -6.12 29.28 10.82
C ILE A 81 -5.26 29.80 11.97
N ASN A 82 -4.01 29.36 12.07
CA ASN A 82 -3.06 29.85 13.08
C ASN A 82 -2.82 31.37 12.95
N ARG A 83 -2.70 31.86 11.71
CA ARG A 83 -2.52 33.30 11.43
C ARG A 83 -3.71 34.12 11.90
N ILE A 84 -4.93 33.63 11.66
CA ILE A 84 -6.17 34.29 12.08
C ILE A 84 -6.32 34.23 13.61
N ASN A 85 -6.00 33.09 14.23
CA ASN A 85 -6.16 32.88 15.66
C ASN A 85 -5.09 33.56 16.53
N ARG A 86 -3.97 34.02 15.95
CA ARG A 86 -2.92 34.83 16.63
C ARG A 86 -2.54 34.31 18.04
N VAL A 87 -2.27 33.00 18.15
CA VAL A 87 -1.84 32.32 19.39
C VAL A 87 -2.94 32.23 20.48
N LYS A 88 -4.19 31.97 20.08
CA LYS A 88 -5.27 31.56 21.00
C LYS A 88 -5.24 30.05 21.26
N GLU A 89 -6.14 29.57 22.12
CA GLU A 89 -6.24 28.17 22.56
C GLU A 89 -6.38 27.16 21.40
N LEU A 90 -7.00 27.56 20.29
CA LEU A 90 -7.05 26.79 19.05
C LEU A 90 -5.82 27.10 18.17
N HIS A 91 -4.65 26.66 18.63
CA HIS A 91 -3.44 26.59 17.83
C HIS A 91 -3.27 25.18 17.27
N LEU A 92 -3.02 25.08 15.96
CA LEU A 92 -2.80 23.84 15.26
C LEU A 92 -1.31 23.61 14.99
N SER A 93 -0.85 22.39 15.16
CA SER A 93 0.46 21.90 14.74
C SER A 93 0.27 20.77 13.73
N CYS A 94 1.21 20.62 12.81
CA CYS A 94 1.16 19.55 11.82
C CYS A 94 2.49 18.79 11.73
N VAL A 95 2.41 17.49 11.48
CA VAL A 95 3.56 16.60 11.28
C VAL A 95 3.45 16.01 9.89
N ALA A 96 4.52 16.22 9.11
CA ALA A 96 4.62 15.72 7.74
C ALA A 96 4.47 14.19 7.69
N PRO A 97 4.03 13.64 6.54
CA PRO A 97 3.92 12.20 6.34
C PRO A 97 5.24 11.48 6.63
N THR A 98 5.19 10.48 7.51
CA THR A 98 6.34 9.65 7.86
C THR A 98 5.97 8.18 7.78
N ARG A 99 6.92 7.35 7.32
CA ARG A 99 6.78 5.89 7.31
C ARG A 99 7.28 5.33 8.64
N SER A 100 6.40 4.65 9.35
CA SER A 100 6.70 3.98 10.62
C SER A 100 6.47 2.48 10.44
N CYS A 101 7.49 1.66 10.76
CA CYS A 101 7.37 0.20 10.69
C CYS A 101 7.38 -0.38 12.09
N GLU A 102 6.35 -1.14 12.40
CA GLU A 102 6.13 -1.70 13.72
C GLU A 102 6.19 -3.22 13.67
N ALA A 103 6.81 -3.82 14.68
CA ALA A 103 6.86 -5.27 14.85
C ALA A 103 5.55 -5.75 15.47
N ILE A 104 4.80 -6.57 14.74
CA ILE A 104 3.56 -7.19 15.23
C ILE A 104 3.87 -8.45 16.02
N GLU A 105 4.80 -9.25 15.51
CA GLU A 105 5.22 -10.50 16.13
C GLU A 105 6.73 -10.50 16.33
N LEU A 106 7.15 -11.04 17.46
CA LEU A 106 8.55 -11.26 17.80
C LEU A 106 8.79 -12.76 17.85
N ASP A 107 9.85 -13.22 17.19
CA ASP A 107 10.34 -14.57 17.33
C ASP A 107 10.92 -14.81 18.75
N ARG A 108 11.20 -16.06 19.10
CA ARG A 108 11.84 -16.49 20.36
C ARG A 108 13.16 -15.76 20.62
N GLN A 109 13.84 -15.29 19.57
CA GLN A 109 15.07 -14.50 19.65
C GLN A 109 14.83 -12.99 19.80
N ARG A 110 13.58 -12.55 20.04
CA ARG A 110 13.16 -11.14 20.09
C ARG A 110 13.44 -10.37 18.81
N GLN A 111 13.49 -11.05 17.68
CA GLN A 111 13.57 -10.43 16.37
C GLN A 111 12.17 -10.29 15.77
N PRO A 112 11.87 -9.21 15.04
CA PRO A 112 10.57 -9.04 14.40
C PRO A 112 10.36 -10.13 13.35
N SER A 113 9.45 -11.07 13.60
CA SER A 113 9.05 -12.10 12.64
C SER A 113 8.05 -11.56 11.62
N LYS A 114 7.21 -10.61 12.05
CA LYS A 114 6.23 -9.93 11.21
C LYS A 114 6.21 -8.46 11.53
N SER A 115 6.37 -7.61 10.51
CA SER A 115 6.26 -6.17 10.63
C SER A 115 5.18 -5.62 9.71
N THR A 116 4.62 -4.48 10.09
CA THR A 116 3.70 -3.71 9.25
C THR A 116 4.13 -2.27 9.25
N CYS A 117 4.12 -1.66 8.07
CA CYS A 117 4.53 -0.27 7.90
C CYS A 117 3.32 0.60 7.59
N TYR A 118 3.17 1.67 8.37
CA TYR A 118 2.13 2.66 8.24
C TYR A 118 2.72 3.97 7.75
N TYR A 119 1.99 4.66 6.88
CA TYR A 119 2.27 6.05 6.50
C TYR A 119 1.38 6.95 7.35
N ARG A 120 1.97 7.88 8.10
CA ARG A 120 1.25 8.69 9.08
C ARG A 120 1.54 10.16 8.90
N SER A 121 0.49 10.97 8.78
CA SER A 121 0.57 12.42 8.99
C SER A 121 -0.38 12.83 10.10
N ARG A 122 -0.14 14.00 10.69
CA ARG A 122 -0.86 14.43 11.89
C ARG A 122 -1.15 15.92 11.84
N PHE A 123 -2.34 16.28 12.34
CA PHE A 123 -2.74 17.65 12.63
C PHE A 123 -3.28 17.68 14.06
N SER A 124 -2.71 18.47 14.94
CA SER A 124 -3.02 18.44 16.37
C SER A 124 -3.29 19.82 16.92
N THR A 125 -4.33 19.93 17.72
CA THR A 125 -4.53 21.02 18.68
C THR A 125 -3.89 20.66 20.02
N SER A 126 -4.10 21.49 21.03
CA SER A 126 -3.65 21.21 22.40
C SER A 126 -4.35 20.01 23.03
N LYS A 127 -5.60 19.71 22.62
CA LYS A 127 -6.44 18.66 23.21
C LYS A 127 -6.66 17.47 22.30
N LEU A 128 -6.75 17.68 20.98
CA LEU A 128 -7.10 16.65 20.02
C LEU A 128 -6.07 16.54 18.90
N SER A 129 -6.06 15.39 18.24
CA SER A 129 -5.18 15.10 17.11
C SER A 129 -5.95 14.33 16.04
N LEU A 130 -6.00 14.90 14.85
CA LEU A 130 -6.35 14.22 13.62
C LEU A 130 -5.13 13.44 13.12
N VAL A 131 -5.29 12.12 13.00
CA VAL A 131 -4.27 11.21 12.47
C VAL A 131 -4.76 10.66 11.14
N VAL A 132 -3.96 10.85 10.09
CA VAL A 132 -4.19 10.26 8.78
C VAL A 132 -3.24 9.07 8.63
N ARG A 133 -3.80 7.87 8.49
CA ARG A 133 -3.05 6.61 8.42
C ARG A 133 -3.25 5.93 7.07
N GLY A 134 -2.18 5.74 6.32
CA GLY A 134 -2.15 4.93 5.10
C GLY A 134 -1.58 3.53 5.37
N LEU A 135 -2.31 2.50 4.93
CA LEU A 135 -1.88 1.09 4.96
C LEU A 135 -2.54 0.29 3.83
N GLN A 136 -1.75 -0.38 3.00
CA GLN A 136 -2.21 -1.38 2.02
C GLN A 136 -3.42 -0.93 1.16
N GLY A 137 -3.38 0.31 0.65
CA GLY A 137 -4.46 0.83 -0.19
C GLY A 137 -5.66 1.33 0.59
N LYS A 138 -5.56 1.49 1.91
CA LYS A 138 -6.54 2.20 2.73
C LYS A 138 -5.91 3.42 3.35
N ILE A 139 -6.67 4.52 3.38
CA ILE A 139 -6.32 5.72 4.12
C ILE A 139 -7.44 6.00 5.10
N GLU A 140 -7.12 5.98 6.38
CA GLU A 140 -8.07 6.09 7.47
C GLU A 140 -7.80 7.39 8.24
N PHE A 141 -8.87 8.07 8.64
CA PHE A 141 -8.81 9.30 9.41
C PHE A 141 -9.31 9.03 10.83
N PHE A 142 -8.53 9.40 11.83
CA PHE A 142 -8.89 9.21 13.24
C PHE A 142 -8.75 10.52 14.01
N ILE A 143 -9.60 10.72 15.01
CA ILE A 143 -9.47 11.83 15.97
C ILE A 143 -9.26 11.21 17.35
N PHE A 144 -8.13 11.54 17.97
CA PHE A 144 -7.78 11.11 19.32
C PHE A 144 -7.52 12.31 20.23
N ALA A 145 -7.57 12.10 21.54
CA ALA A 145 -6.97 13.03 22.47
C ALA A 145 -5.45 13.11 22.23
N ALA A 146 -4.89 14.32 22.30
CA ALA A 146 -3.50 14.60 21.94
C ALA A 146 -2.48 13.88 22.85
N ASP A 147 -2.88 13.52 24.07
CA ASP A 147 -2.10 12.74 25.04
C ASP A 147 -2.05 11.23 24.72
N ARG A 148 -3.08 10.69 24.05
CA ARG A 148 -3.17 9.26 23.65
C ARG A 148 -2.44 8.92 22.37
N VAL A 149 -1.75 9.90 21.81
CA VAL A 149 -0.98 9.77 20.55
C VAL A 149 0.32 8.96 20.76
N MET A 150 0.66 8.60 21.99
CA MET A 150 1.76 7.68 22.32
C MET A 150 1.28 6.22 22.24
N GLY A 151 1.58 5.51 21.16
CA GLY A 151 1.15 4.10 20.95
C GLY A 151 0.06 3.90 19.90
N LEU A 152 0.07 4.75 18.86
CA LEU A 152 -0.99 4.91 17.86
C LEU A 152 -1.62 3.63 17.31
N SER A 153 -0.85 2.59 16.99
CA SER A 153 -1.42 1.40 16.35
C SER A 153 -2.40 0.63 17.23
N ASN A 154 -2.17 0.58 18.55
CA ASN A 154 -3.09 -0.09 19.47
C ASN A 154 -4.34 0.76 19.70
N GLU A 155 -4.18 2.07 19.86
CA GLU A 155 -5.31 2.99 20.04
C GLU A 155 -6.20 3.02 18.79
N GLU A 156 -5.61 3.04 17.60
CA GLU A 156 -6.35 3.01 16.33
C GLU A 156 -7.08 1.69 16.09
N ALA A 157 -6.54 0.57 16.55
CA ALA A 157 -7.22 -0.72 16.44
C ALA A 157 -8.53 -0.77 17.27
N CYS A 158 -8.62 0.06 18.31
CA CYS A 158 -9.78 0.13 19.20
C CYS A 158 -10.84 1.15 18.76
N HIS A 159 -10.56 1.99 17.77
CA HIS A 159 -11.44 3.09 17.36
C HIS A 159 -11.90 2.96 15.91
N GLN A 160 -13.15 3.35 15.66
CA GLN A 160 -13.66 3.44 14.30
C GLN A 160 -13.11 4.70 13.62
N PRO A 161 -12.59 4.59 12.39
CA PRO A 161 -12.16 5.76 11.64
C PRO A 161 -13.34 6.68 11.32
N LEU A 162 -13.08 7.99 11.31
CA LEU A 162 -14.02 9.03 10.89
C LEU A 162 -14.45 8.82 9.43
N MET A 163 -13.50 8.45 8.58
CA MET A 163 -13.73 8.06 7.19
C MET A 163 -12.56 7.24 6.66
N VAL A 164 -12.79 6.58 5.53
CA VAL A 164 -11.80 5.73 4.87
C VAL A 164 -11.80 6.00 3.36
N PHE A 165 -10.63 6.22 2.79
CA PHE A 165 -10.41 6.14 1.35
C PHE A 165 -9.86 4.76 1.02
N GLU A 166 -10.45 4.11 0.02
CA GLU A 166 -10.08 2.75 -0.38
C GLU A 166 -9.55 2.74 -1.81
N ALA A 167 -8.46 2.02 -2.03
CA ALA A 167 -7.86 1.80 -3.33
C ALA A 167 -8.54 0.62 -4.02
N GLU A 168 -8.91 0.84 -5.27
CA GLU A 168 -9.42 -0.16 -6.19
C GLU A 168 -8.40 -0.36 -7.31
N ILE A 169 -8.06 -1.62 -7.59
CA ILE A 169 -7.09 -1.96 -8.63
C ILE A 169 -7.85 -2.40 -9.86
N GLY A 170 -7.80 -1.57 -10.90
CA GLY A 170 -8.26 -1.92 -12.23
C GLY A 170 -7.16 -2.69 -12.97
N LEU A 171 -7.45 -3.92 -13.38
CA LEU A 171 -6.67 -4.62 -14.40
C LEU A 171 -7.19 -4.20 -15.78
N THR A 172 -6.78 -3.05 -16.28
CA THR A 172 -7.07 -2.66 -17.67
C THR A 172 -6.19 -3.47 -18.62
N GLY A 173 -6.67 -4.65 -18.99
CA GLY A 173 -6.32 -5.29 -20.25
C GLY A 173 -7.29 -4.81 -21.32
N ASN A 174 -6.87 -3.88 -22.19
CA ASN A 174 -7.63 -3.55 -23.38
C ASN A 174 -7.70 -4.80 -24.28
N ILE A 175 -8.74 -5.62 -24.13
CA ILE A 175 -9.14 -6.57 -25.15
C ILE A 175 -9.91 -5.75 -26.19
N GLU A 176 -9.17 -5.02 -27.03
CA GLU A 176 -9.70 -4.63 -28.33
C GLU A 176 -9.82 -5.92 -29.16
N LEU A 177 -11.02 -6.51 -29.15
CA LEU A 177 -11.45 -7.47 -30.16
C LEU A 177 -11.52 -6.73 -31.50
N ASN A 178 -10.36 -6.48 -32.11
CA ASN A 178 -10.28 -6.14 -33.53
C ASN A 178 -10.56 -7.40 -34.34
N SER A 179 -11.85 -7.73 -34.43
CA SER A 179 -12.37 -8.61 -35.46
C SER A 179 -12.32 -7.88 -36.80
N GLU A 180 -11.15 -7.72 -37.41
CA GLU A 180 -11.03 -7.57 -38.86
C GLU A 180 -9.58 -7.71 -39.36
N ARG A 181 -9.36 -8.84 -40.04
CA ARG A 181 -8.45 -9.09 -41.19
C ARG A 181 -7.06 -8.41 -41.17
N ASN A 182 -6.03 -9.16 -40.76
CA ASN A 182 -4.74 -9.18 -41.47
C ASN A 182 -3.85 -10.37 -41.04
N PRO A 183 -3.43 -11.28 -41.95
CA PRO A 183 -2.68 -12.48 -41.58
C PRO A 183 -1.14 -12.29 -41.45
N HIS A 184 -0.59 -11.08 -41.61
CA HIS A 184 0.86 -10.86 -41.51
C HIS A 184 1.21 -9.62 -40.68
N ARG A 185 1.04 -9.74 -39.36
CA ARG A 185 1.82 -8.95 -38.38
C ARG A 185 2.07 -9.85 -37.17
N THR A 186 3.33 -10.18 -36.92
CA THR A 186 3.77 -10.68 -35.62
C THR A 186 3.50 -9.55 -34.63
N ILE A 187 2.44 -9.68 -33.84
CA ILE A 187 2.15 -8.77 -32.74
C ILE A 187 3.04 -9.21 -31.58
N GLU A 188 4.23 -8.61 -31.47
CA GLU A 188 4.96 -8.60 -30.21
C GLU A 188 4.26 -7.62 -29.27
N SER A 189 3.17 -8.07 -28.66
CA SER A 189 2.50 -7.31 -27.62
C SER A 189 3.20 -7.57 -26.29
N ASN A 190 4.29 -6.84 -26.03
CA ASN A 190 4.74 -6.60 -24.66
C ASN A 190 3.74 -5.66 -23.97
N PHE A 191 2.54 -6.15 -23.66
CA PHE A 191 1.62 -5.47 -22.76
C PHE A 191 2.05 -5.77 -21.33
N GLN A 192 2.95 -4.94 -20.79
CA GLN A 192 2.99 -4.71 -19.35
C GLN A 192 1.87 -3.71 -19.04
N SER A 193 0.65 -4.19 -18.85
CA SER A 193 -0.41 -3.38 -18.26
C SER A 193 0.00 -3.02 -16.83
N GLN A 194 0.45 -1.79 -16.63
CA GLN A 194 0.69 -1.29 -15.28
C GLN A 194 -0.63 -1.29 -14.50
N PRO A 195 -0.63 -1.72 -13.23
CA PRO A 195 -1.84 -1.70 -12.42
C PRO A 195 -2.35 -0.26 -12.30
N GLN A 196 -3.59 -0.02 -12.71
CA GLN A 196 -4.22 1.29 -12.58
C GLN A 196 -4.94 1.37 -11.23
N LEU A 197 -4.50 2.30 -10.39
CA LEU A 197 -5.11 2.58 -9.10
C LEU A 197 -6.19 3.65 -9.23
N SER A 198 -7.40 3.33 -8.79
CA SER A 198 -8.47 4.28 -8.51
C SER A 198 -8.75 4.33 -7.02
N TRP A 199 -9.30 5.43 -6.54
CA TRP A 199 -9.66 5.60 -5.14
C TRP A 199 -11.15 5.83 -5.00
N SER A 200 -11.75 5.35 -3.92
CA SER A 200 -13.14 5.58 -3.56
C SER A 200 -13.30 6.00 -2.10
N VAL A 201 -14.41 6.67 -1.82
CA VAL A 201 -14.85 7.05 -0.46
C VAL A 201 -16.34 6.76 -0.38
N GLU A 202 -16.77 6.04 0.65
CA GLU A 202 -18.18 5.64 0.84
C GLU A 202 -18.78 4.93 -0.40
N GLY A 203 -17.97 4.08 -1.05
CA GLY A 203 -18.38 3.33 -2.25
C GLY A 203 -18.55 4.16 -3.52
N LYS A 204 -18.07 5.42 -3.54
CA LYS A 204 -18.12 6.31 -4.71
C LYS A 204 -16.71 6.72 -5.14
N PRO A 205 -16.45 6.91 -6.44
CA PRO A 205 -15.14 7.35 -6.93
C PRO A 205 -14.69 8.66 -6.26
N LEU A 206 -13.43 8.70 -5.85
CA LEU A 206 -12.79 9.85 -5.22
C LEU A 206 -12.36 10.86 -6.31
N SER A 207 -13.33 11.65 -6.79
CA SER A 207 -13.05 12.80 -7.67
C SER A 207 -12.22 13.86 -6.95
N ALA A 208 -11.64 14.81 -7.69
CA ALA A 208 -10.87 15.92 -7.10
C ALA A 208 -11.71 16.75 -6.10
N ASP A 209 -12.97 17.05 -6.46
CA ASP A 209 -13.91 17.77 -5.60
C ASP A 209 -14.24 17.00 -4.31
N ARG A 210 -14.53 15.69 -4.42
CA ARG A 210 -14.75 14.83 -3.25
C ARG A 210 -13.52 14.75 -2.38
N PHE A 211 -12.35 14.54 -2.99
CA PHE A 211 -11.08 14.49 -2.28
C PHE A 211 -10.89 15.74 -1.42
N GLU A 212 -11.04 16.93 -2.01
CA GLU A 212 -10.89 18.18 -1.29
C GLU A 212 -11.93 18.31 -0.17
N ARG A 213 -13.20 18.10 -0.50
CA ARG A 213 -14.31 18.23 0.46
C ARG A 213 -14.17 17.31 1.66
N TYR A 214 -13.95 16.01 1.46
CA TYR A 214 -13.82 15.06 2.58
C TYR A 214 -12.55 15.34 3.39
N THR A 215 -11.45 15.72 2.73
CA THR A 215 -10.20 16.07 3.45
C THR A 215 -10.39 17.30 4.33
N LEU A 216 -11.05 18.35 3.82
CA LEU A 216 -11.37 19.55 4.59
C LEU A 216 -12.38 19.27 5.71
N LEU A 217 -13.38 18.42 5.47
CA LEU A 217 -14.34 17.99 6.49
C LEU A 217 -13.63 17.29 7.67
N ALA A 218 -12.55 16.55 7.41
CA ALA A 218 -11.72 15.96 8.47
C ALA A 218 -11.12 17.03 9.40
N LEU A 219 -10.60 18.11 8.80
CA LEU A 219 -10.00 19.23 9.53
C LEU A 219 -11.06 20.05 10.27
N GLU A 220 -12.22 20.28 9.65
CA GLU A 220 -13.39 20.91 10.28
C GLU A 220 -13.80 20.14 11.54
N HIS A 221 -13.95 18.82 11.45
CA HIS A 221 -14.27 17.99 12.61
C HIS A 221 -13.24 18.06 13.73
N LEU A 222 -11.94 18.20 13.42
CA LEU A 222 -10.91 18.42 14.43
C LEU A 222 -11.12 19.76 15.14
N ILE A 223 -11.43 20.81 14.39
CA ILE A 223 -11.61 22.17 14.90
C ILE A 223 -12.86 22.25 15.77
N ASP A 224 -14.00 21.76 15.28
CA ASP A 224 -15.28 21.80 15.99
C ASP A 224 -15.20 21.06 17.32
N ARG A 225 -14.67 19.83 17.30
CA ARG A 225 -14.48 19.06 18.54
C ARG A 225 -13.46 19.68 19.49
N SER A 226 -12.44 20.35 18.95
CA SER A 226 -11.48 21.07 19.80
C SER A 226 -12.13 22.27 20.46
N HIS A 227 -13.07 22.94 19.79
CA HIS A 227 -13.88 24.01 20.38
C HIS A 227 -14.82 23.49 21.48
N GLU A 228 -15.56 22.42 21.21
CA GLU A 228 -16.45 21.80 22.20
C GLU A 228 -15.72 21.37 23.48
N GLU A 229 -14.47 20.93 23.36
CA GLU A 229 -13.65 20.57 24.52
C GLU A 229 -13.08 21.79 25.27
N LEU A 230 -13.00 22.97 24.64
CA LEU A 230 -12.47 24.20 25.25
C LEU A 230 -13.52 24.99 26.05
N ASP A 231 -14.80 24.87 25.70
CA ASP A 231 -15.94 25.46 26.42
C ASP A 231 -16.30 24.69 27.71
#